data_AF-A0A1U9KDW5-F1
#
_entry.id   AF-A0A1U9KDW5-F1
#
_cell.length_a   1.000
_cell.length_b   1.000
_cell.length_c   1.000
_cell.angle_alpha   90.00
_cell.angle_beta   90.00
_cell.angle_gamma   90.00
#
_symmetry.space_group_name_H-M   'P 1'
#
loop_
_entity.id
_entity.type
_entity.pdbx_description
1 polymer ?
#
loop_
_entity_poly.entity_id
_entity_poly.type
_entity_poly.pdbx_seq_one_letter_code
_entity_poly.pdbx_strand_id
1 'polypeptide(L)'
;MSNNLPAMTIKLLSVRRTGKGLEPGHAEVKIHLTGCDGRIPWSGTLKVQVPQSLIGQPLKEGTQTLAWKVFETVLQSALVLEQSGQRPQVV
;
A
#
# COMPACT_ATOMS: atom_id res chain seq x y z
N MET A 1 20.43 6.52 -24.80
CA MET A 1 19.77 5.23 -24.52
C MET A 1 19.07 5.37 -23.19
N SER A 2 17.74 5.46 -23.17
CA SER A 2 16.99 5.63 -21.92
C SER A 2 17.00 4.31 -21.16
N ASN A 3 17.62 4.32 -19.97
CA ASN A 3 17.49 3.25 -19.00
C ASN A 3 16.00 3.10 -18.66
N ASN A 4 15.31 2.14 -19.29
CA ASN A 4 14.00 1.67 -18.87
C ASN A 4 14.17 0.82 -17.60
N LEU A 5 14.69 1.44 -16.54
CA LEU A 5 14.59 0.87 -15.21
C LEU A 5 13.10 0.81 -14.86
N PRO A 6 12.61 -0.30 -14.28
CA PRO A 6 11.25 -0.36 -13.78
C PRO A 6 11.07 0.76 -12.74
N ALA A 7 10.28 1.77 -13.12
CA ALA A 7 9.96 2.89 -12.27
C ALA A 7 8.56 2.66 -11.69
N MET A 8 8.47 2.56 -10.37
CA MET A 8 7.20 2.53 -9.65
C MET A 8 7.00 3.86 -8.92
N THR A 9 5.82 4.46 -9.09
CA THR A 9 5.39 5.62 -8.32
C THR A 9 4.26 5.21 -7.39
N ILE A 10 4.33 5.71 -6.15
CA ILE A 10 3.33 5.47 -5.11
C ILE A 10 2.79 6.81 -4.64
N LYS A 11 1.46 6.94 -4.58
CA LYS A 11 0.77 8.15 -4.11
C LYS A 11 -0.26 7.82 -3.04
N LEU A 12 -0.22 8.54 -1.93
CA LEU A 12 -1.30 8.51 -0.93
C LEU A 12 -2.54 9.20 -1.51
N LEU A 13 -3.67 8.50 -1.54
CA LEU A 13 -4.95 9.07 -1.96
C LEU A 13 -5.78 9.54 -0.77
N SER A 14 -5.86 8.73 0.29
CA SER A 14 -6.64 9.08 1.47
C SER A 14 -6.20 8.31 2.71
N VAL A 15 -6.41 8.92 3.87
CA VAL A 15 -6.33 8.28 5.19
C VAL A 15 -7.63 8.56 5.91
N ARG A 16 -8.34 7.50 6.34
CA ARG A 16 -9.63 7.61 7.01
C ARG A 16 -9.57 6.86 8.35
N ARG A 17 -9.80 7.58 9.46
CA ARG A 17 -9.76 7.03 10.83
C ARG A 17 -11.13 6.68 11.40
N THR A 18 -12.20 7.06 10.71
CA THR A 18 -13.59 6.83 11.12
C THR A 18 -14.43 6.46 9.91
N GLY A 19 -15.41 5.57 10.06
CA GLY A 19 -16.33 5.23 8.98
C GLY A 19 -16.84 3.80 9.06
N LYS A 20 -17.88 3.50 8.28
CA LYS A 20 -18.50 2.18 8.23
C LYS A 20 -17.50 1.14 7.68
N GLY A 21 -17.43 -0.01 8.35
CA GLY A 21 -16.53 -1.13 7.97
C GLY A 21 -15.07 -0.95 8.38
N LEU A 22 -14.75 0.08 9.16
CA LEU A 22 -13.42 0.26 9.75
C LEU A 22 -13.33 -0.47 11.09
N GLU A 23 -12.32 -1.31 11.25
CA GLU A 23 -12.10 -2.02 12.51
C GLU A 23 -11.65 -1.07 13.63
N PRO A 24 -12.06 -1.31 14.89
CA PRO A 24 -11.57 -0.54 16.03
C PRO A 24 -10.03 -0.52 16.08
N GLY A 25 -9.46 0.65 16.34
CA GLY A 25 -8.00 0.84 16.40
C GLY A 25 -7.29 0.86 15.03
N HIS A 26 -8.02 0.70 13.92
CA HIS A 26 -7.49 0.75 12.57
C HIS A 26 -7.83 2.06 11.85
N ALA A 27 -7.15 2.28 10.74
CA ALA A 27 -7.43 3.34 9.79
C ALA A 27 -7.31 2.79 8.37
N GLU A 28 -8.20 3.24 7.50
CA GLU A 28 -8.21 2.87 6.09
C GLU A 28 -7.25 3.80 5.36
N VAL A 29 -6.26 3.22 4.69
CA VAL A 29 -5.33 3.91 3.83
C VAL A 29 -5.59 3.46 2.39
N LYS A 30 -5.72 4.44 1.50
CA LYS A 30 -5.85 4.21 0.07
C LYS A 30 -4.62 4.77 -0.62
N ILE A 31 -3.91 3.92 -1.34
CA ILE A 31 -2.74 4.30 -2.14
C ILE A 31 -2.98 3.98 -3.62
N HIS A 32 -2.42 4.80 -4.49
CA HIS A 32 -2.36 4.55 -5.92
C HIS A 32 -0.93 4.16 -6.30
N LEU A 33 -0.82 3.09 -7.07
CA LEU A 33 0.43 2.56 -7.59
C LEU A 33 0.39 2.70 -9.09
N THR A 34 1.47 3.20 -9.67
CA THR A 34 1.69 3.18 -11.12
C THR A 34 3.08 2.65 -11.37
N GLY A 35 3.25 1.79 -12.36
CA GLY A 35 4.58 1.38 -12.77
C GLY A 35 4.63 1.02 -14.23
N CYS A 36 5.84 0.72 -14.70
CA CYS A 36 6.09 0.25 -16.05
C CYS A 36 7.10 -0.89 -15.96
N ASP A 37 6.75 -2.06 -16.51
CA ASP A 37 7.62 -3.24 -16.61
C ASP A 37 8.48 -3.22 -17.89
N GLY A 38 8.81 -2.02 -18.37
CA GLY A 38 9.64 -1.79 -19.55
C GLY A 38 8.85 -1.65 -20.86
N ARG A 39 7.59 -2.10 -20.93
CA ARG A 39 6.73 -1.87 -22.11
C ARG A 39 5.26 -1.59 -21.79
N ILE A 40 4.72 -2.11 -20.68
CA ILE A 40 3.30 -1.97 -20.37
C ILE A 40 3.17 -1.14 -19.08
N PRO A 41 2.60 0.08 -19.18
CA PRO A 41 2.25 0.83 -17.98
C PRO A 41 1.10 0.11 -17.28
N TRP A 42 1.23 -0.07 -15.98
CA TRP A 42 0.19 -0.58 -15.12
C TRP A 42 -0.14 0.44 -14.04
N SER A 43 -1.38 0.43 -13.59
CA SER A 43 -1.80 1.21 -12.43
C SER A 43 -2.84 0.47 -11.62
N GLY A 44 -2.90 0.76 -10.33
CA GLY A 44 -3.82 0.11 -9.42
C GLY A 44 -4.05 0.95 -8.18
N THR A 45 -5.18 0.71 -7.52
CA THR A 45 -5.47 1.33 -6.23
C THR A 45 -5.57 0.24 -5.18
N LEU A 46 -4.75 0.36 -4.16
CA LEU A 46 -4.77 -0.51 -2.99
C LEU A 46 -5.50 0.21 -1.85
N LYS A 47 -6.47 -0.47 -1.25
CA LYS A 47 -7.23 0.01 -0.09
C LYS A 47 -7.05 -0.99 1.04
N VAL A 48 -6.43 -0.56 2.13
CA VAL A 48 -6.08 -1.44 3.25
C VAL A 48 -6.42 -0.80 4.58
N GLN A 49 -6.73 -1.63 5.57
CA GLN A 49 -6.85 -1.20 6.96
C GLN A 49 -5.53 -1.49 7.66
N VAL A 50 -4.95 -0.47 8.29
CA VAL A 50 -3.71 -0.59 9.07
C VAL A 50 -3.94 -0.07 10.49
N PRO A 51 -3.26 -0.63 11.51
CA PRO A 51 -3.30 -0.09 12.87
C PRO A 51 -2.95 1.41 12.89
N GLN A 52 -3.69 2.21 13.66
CA GLN A 52 -3.46 3.66 13.74
C GLN A 52 -2.07 4.03 14.25
N SER A 53 -1.46 3.15 15.05
CA SER A 53 -0.08 3.29 15.54
C SER A 53 0.95 3.39 14.41
N LEU A 54 0.68 2.76 13.26
CA LEU A 54 1.57 2.76 12.10
C LEU A 54 1.46 4.03 11.24
N ILE A 55 0.49 4.91 11.51
CA ILE A 55 0.24 6.10 10.68
C ILE A 55 0.96 7.34 11.20
N GLY A 56 1.01 7.50 12.52
CA GLY A 56 1.34 8.77 13.16
C GLY A 56 2.71 9.33 12.76
N GLN A 57 3.77 8.52 12.89
CA GLN A 57 5.13 8.95 12.56
C GLN A 57 5.35 9.08 11.04
N PRO A 58 5.02 8.08 10.19
CA PRO A 58 5.23 8.21 8.75
C PRO A 58 4.48 9.38 8.12
N LEU A 59 3.29 9.71 8.61
CA LEU A 59 2.54 10.86 8.10
C LEU A 59 3.21 12.20 8.42
N LYS A 60 3.93 12.31 9.56
CA LYS A 60 4.72 13.49 9.91
C LYS A 60 5.95 13.63 9.01
N GLU A 61 6.53 12.52 8.60
CA GLU A 61 7.68 12.46 7.69
C GLU A 61 7.28 12.73 6.22
N GLY A 62 6.01 12.54 5.88
CA GLY A 62 5.41 12.92 4.60
C GLY A 62 4.37 11.94 4.09
N THR A 63 3.51 12.40 3.19
CA THR A 63 2.46 11.54 2.60
C THR A 63 3.06 10.40 1.76
N GLN A 64 4.17 10.65 1.08
CA GLN A 64 4.91 9.62 0.32
C GLN A 64 5.50 8.57 1.26
N THR A 65 6.08 8.97 2.39
CA THR A 65 6.63 8.06 3.41
C THR A 65 5.55 7.15 3.98
N LEU A 66 4.38 7.69 4.33
CA LEU A 66 3.24 6.87 4.77
C LEU A 66 2.80 5.89 3.68
N ALA A 67 2.64 6.34 2.43
CA ALA A 67 2.17 5.48 1.35
C ALA A 67 3.16 4.34 1.08
N TRP A 68 4.46 4.62 1.12
CA TRP A 68 5.51 3.63 1.00
C TRP A 68 5.48 2.62 2.14
N LYS A 69 5.38 3.08 3.39
CA LYS A 69 5.37 2.20 4.58
C LYS A 69 4.18 1.25 4.60
N VAL A 70 3.01 1.75 4.20
CA VAL A 70 1.79 0.94 4.07
C VAL A 70 1.97 -0.09 2.95
N PHE A 71 2.53 0.32 1.80
CA PHE A 71 2.83 -0.60 0.71
C PHE A 71 3.80 -1.71 1.13
N GLU A 72 4.90 -1.37 1.80
CA GLU A 72 5.87 -2.36 2.32
C GLU A 72 5.22 -3.36 3.27
N THR A 73 4.36 -2.89 4.17
CA THR A 73 3.67 -3.75 5.15
C THR A 73 2.76 -4.77 4.46
N VAL A 74 2.04 -4.33 3.42
CA VAL A 74 1.17 -5.20 2.63
C VAL A 74 1.99 -6.23 1.86
N LEU A 75 3.10 -5.80 1.24
CA LEU A 75 3.98 -6.66 0.46
C LEU A 75 4.64 -7.73 1.35
N GLN A 76 5.09 -7.36 2.54
CA GLN A 76 5.61 -8.30 3.55
C GLN A 76 4.53 -9.31 3.99
N SER A 77 3.31 -8.83 4.25
CA SER A 77 2.20 -9.70 4.66
C SER A 77 1.83 -10.70 3.56
N ALA A 78 1.79 -10.25 2.31
CA ALA A 78 1.55 -11.12 1.16
C ALA A 78 2.65 -12.18 1.01
N LEU A 79 3.93 -11.79 1.17
CA LEU A 79 5.05 -12.73 1.12
C LEU A 79 4.96 -13.81 2.21
N VAL A 80 4.63 -13.42 3.45
CA VAL A 80 4.45 -14.36 4.57
C VAL A 80 3.30 -15.35 4.28
N LEU A 81 2.19 -14.85 3.73
CA LEU A 81 1.04 -15.68 3.35
C LEU A 81 1.37 -16.68 2.22
N GLU A 82 2.15 -16.25 1.23
CA GLU A 82 2.63 -17.15 0.17
C GLU A 82 3.55 -18.24 0.73
N GLN A 83 4.46 -17.87 1.63
CA GLN A 83 5.39 -18.79 2.28
C GLN A 83 4.70 -19.78 3.24
N SER A 84 3.60 -19.38 3.87
CA SER A 84 2.81 -20.25 4.75
C SER A 84 1.85 -21.17 3.98
N GLY A 85 1.81 -21.08 2.64
CA GLY A 85 0.88 -21.84 1.81
C GLY A 85 -0.59 -21.40 1.93
N GLN A 86 -0.86 -20.35 2.70
CA GLN A 86 -2.19 -19.76 2.84
C GLN A 86 -2.35 -18.64 1.83
N ARG A 87 -2.74 -19.00 0.59
CA ARG A 87 -3.15 -17.97 -0.37
C ARG A 87 -4.41 -17.27 0.15
N PRO A 88 -4.43 -15.92 0.26
CA PRO A 88 -5.63 -15.21 0.61
C PRO A 88 -6.72 -15.51 -0.44
N GLN A 89 -7.88 -15.98 0.02
CA GLN A 89 -9.04 -16.12 -0.86
C GLN A 89 -9.49 -14.73 -1.29
N VAL A 90 -9.38 -14.45 -2.58
CA VAL A 90 -9.97 -13.26 -3.19
C VAL A 90 -11.47 -13.50 -3.22
N VAL A 91 -12.22 -12.73 -2.41
CA VAL A 91 -13.69 -12.67 -2.44
C VAL A 91 -14.11 -11.49 -3.27
#